data_AF-A0A3R9KNJ9-F1
#
_entry.id   AF-A0A3R9KNJ9-F1
#
_cell.length_a   1.000
_cell.length_b   1.000
_cell.length_c   1.000
_cell.angle_alpha   90.00
_cell.angle_beta   90.00
_cell.angle_gamma   90.00
#
_symmetry.space_group_name_H-M   'P 1'
#
loop_
_entity.id
_entity.type
_entity.pdbx_description
1 polymer ?
#
loop_
_entity_poly.entity_id
_entity_poly.type
_entity_poly.pdbx_seq_one_letter_code
_entity_poly.pdbx_strand_id
1 'polypeptide(L)'
;MRRLWTVLLAVVLVSTVAGPATAAEPPQGPAGDAFYTPPSPLPAGADGDVVWWRPLPDQSGARGYLVLYRSRSATDAPIAVSGRVLVPTAPWAGAGPRPIVSVASGTRGIGDRCAPSKFQPDYEKPLFVDAMLSRGWAVAITDYEGLGTPGLHTYVVGRSEGHTVIDAARAATRLPAAGLAAGGPIAFSGYSQGGGGAAWAGELAPSYAPELTVAGITAGGTPADLDVVAKSLDGGIGFGFLLLSALGLDAAYPELDLPAYLNDRGRTLYTTQQDACVDAVFGYAFGHIADYTTANPLATAKWQARLAENKLGARPPKAPVFLFHGSGDEIIPLSQAQTLRSQYCAAGVPVTWGTYLGEHVTTLAFSAGDVVGYLADRFAGKPARSNC
;
A
#
# COMPACT_ATOMS: atom_id res chain seq x y z
N MET A 1 -35.29 5.65 79.35
CA MET A 1 -34.17 5.75 78.39
C MET A 1 -34.01 4.40 77.70
N ARG A 2 -34.54 4.24 76.47
CA ARG A 2 -34.42 3.02 75.66
C ARG A 2 -33.30 3.24 74.64
N ARG A 3 -32.25 2.40 74.64
CA ARG A 3 -31.16 2.42 73.66
C ARG A 3 -31.45 1.39 72.56
N LEU A 4 -31.65 1.87 71.34
CA LEU A 4 -31.74 1.07 70.11
C LEU A 4 -30.33 0.68 69.65
N TRP A 5 -30.12 -0.59 69.33
CA TRP A 5 -28.91 -1.11 68.68
C TRP A 5 -29.17 -1.24 67.18
N THR A 6 -28.35 -0.59 66.37
CA THR A 6 -28.41 -0.66 64.90
C THR A 6 -27.35 -1.65 64.43
N VAL A 7 -27.76 -2.72 63.75
CA VAL A 7 -26.86 -3.71 63.12
C VAL A 7 -26.49 -3.19 61.73
N LEU A 8 -25.19 -2.97 61.48
CA LEU A 8 -24.63 -2.64 60.17
C LEU A 8 -24.29 -3.93 59.41
N LEU A 9 -24.96 -4.18 58.28
CA LEU A 9 -24.55 -5.19 57.31
C LEU A 9 -23.42 -4.62 56.44
N ALA A 10 -22.27 -5.30 56.44
CA ALA A 10 -21.18 -5.03 55.50
C ALA A 10 -21.43 -5.79 54.19
N VAL A 11 -21.62 -5.06 53.09
CA VAL A 11 -21.68 -5.61 51.73
C VAL A 11 -20.25 -5.78 51.22
N VAL A 12 -19.81 -7.04 51.03
CA VAL A 12 -18.53 -7.36 50.40
C VAL A 12 -18.74 -7.35 48.88
N LEU A 13 -18.22 -6.33 48.21
CA LEU A 13 -18.13 -6.25 46.76
C LEU A 13 -16.97 -7.15 46.28
N VAL A 14 -17.30 -8.28 45.68
CA VAL A 14 -16.34 -9.14 44.97
C VAL A 14 -16.09 -8.51 43.60
N SER A 15 -14.94 -7.86 43.43
CA SER A 15 -14.48 -7.35 42.14
C SER A 15 -13.92 -8.51 41.32
N THR A 16 -14.66 -8.99 40.33
CA THR A 16 -14.13 -9.93 39.33
C THR A 16 -13.18 -9.17 38.40
N VAL A 17 -11.88 -9.41 38.54
CA VAL A 17 -10.87 -8.92 37.58
C VAL A 17 -11.05 -9.74 36.30
N ALA A 18 -11.70 -9.16 35.29
CA ALA A 18 -11.74 -9.74 33.96
C ALA A 18 -10.31 -9.75 33.40
N GLY A 19 -9.77 -10.94 33.13
CA GLY A 19 -8.50 -11.08 32.41
C GLY A 19 -8.60 -10.48 31.00
N PRO A 20 -7.48 -10.14 30.36
CA PRO A 20 -7.50 -9.62 29.00
C PRO A 20 -8.18 -10.64 28.08
N ALA A 21 -9.29 -10.23 27.45
CA ALA A 21 -9.94 -11.04 26.44
C ALA A 21 -8.95 -11.24 25.28
N THR A 22 -8.47 -12.47 25.10
CA THR A 22 -7.80 -12.87 23.86
C THR A 22 -8.79 -12.62 22.72
N ALA A 23 -8.43 -11.71 21.81
CA ALA A 23 -9.25 -11.43 20.63
C ALA A 23 -9.56 -12.76 19.92
N ALA A 24 -10.85 -13.02 19.67
CA ALA A 24 -11.27 -14.21 18.95
C ALA A 24 -10.62 -14.21 17.57
N GLU A 25 -10.22 -15.40 17.11
CA GLU A 25 -9.64 -15.54 15.78
C GLU A 25 -10.67 -15.09 14.72
N PRO A 26 -10.28 -14.25 13.74
CA PRO A 26 -11.16 -13.88 12.65
C PRO A 26 -11.67 -15.13 11.91
N PRO A 27 -12.93 -15.13 11.44
CA PRO A 27 -13.49 -16.30 10.77
C PRO A 27 -12.75 -16.62 9.47
N GLN A 28 -12.85 -17.87 9.03
CA GLN A 28 -12.43 -18.23 7.68
C GLN A 28 -13.41 -17.67 6.65
N GLY A 29 -12.86 -17.10 5.57
CA GLY A 29 -13.65 -16.49 4.50
C GLY A 29 -14.25 -17.52 3.54
N PRO A 30 -15.22 -17.11 2.71
CA PRO A 30 -15.86 -18.00 1.74
C PRO A 30 -14.90 -18.50 0.64
N ALA A 31 -15.28 -19.60 0.00
CA ALA A 31 -14.48 -20.21 -1.07
C ALA A 31 -14.54 -19.39 -2.38
N GLY A 32 -13.56 -19.61 -3.26
CA GLY A 32 -13.48 -18.94 -4.56
C GLY A 32 -13.48 -17.40 -4.47
N ASP A 33 -14.05 -16.76 -5.49
CA ASP A 33 -14.11 -15.30 -5.61
C ASP A 33 -15.05 -14.63 -4.60
N ALA A 34 -15.97 -15.39 -3.98
CA ALA A 34 -16.82 -14.86 -2.91
C ALA A 34 -15.99 -14.31 -1.73
N PHE A 35 -14.73 -14.74 -1.58
CA PHE A 35 -13.80 -14.20 -0.59
C PHE A 35 -13.59 -12.69 -0.71
N TYR A 36 -13.62 -12.18 -1.94
CA TYR A 36 -13.32 -10.78 -2.22
C TYR A 36 -14.54 -9.87 -2.06
N THR A 37 -15.74 -10.44 -1.86
CA THR A 37 -16.97 -9.68 -1.61
C THR A 37 -17.17 -9.52 -0.11
N PRO A 38 -16.88 -8.35 0.50
CA PRO A 38 -17.05 -8.14 1.94
C PRO A 38 -18.52 -8.24 2.37
N PRO A 39 -18.80 -8.50 3.66
CA PRO A 39 -20.13 -8.31 4.22
C PRO A 39 -20.59 -6.86 4.04
N SER A 40 -21.90 -6.68 3.80
CA SER A 40 -22.53 -5.37 3.74
C SER A 40 -23.68 -5.30 4.77
N PRO A 41 -23.59 -4.42 5.79
CA PRO A 41 -22.51 -3.48 6.06
C PRO A 41 -21.20 -4.16 6.50
N LEU A 42 -20.07 -3.47 6.33
CA LEU A 42 -18.77 -3.95 6.77
C LEU A 42 -18.75 -4.15 8.30
N PRO A 43 -18.31 -5.30 8.84
CA PRO A 43 -18.37 -5.58 10.28
C PRO A 43 -17.54 -4.58 11.07
N ALA A 44 -18.08 -3.99 12.14
CA ALA A 44 -17.39 -2.97 12.94
C ALA A 44 -16.00 -3.43 13.40
N GLY A 45 -15.04 -2.50 13.42
CA GLY A 45 -13.65 -2.79 13.79
C GLY A 45 -12.74 -1.60 13.53
N ALA A 46 -11.51 -1.69 14.00
CA ALA A 46 -10.45 -0.73 13.72
C ALA A 46 -9.81 -0.98 12.35
N ASP A 47 -9.13 0.04 11.83
CA ASP A 47 -8.34 -0.09 10.61
C ASP A 47 -7.21 -1.11 10.81
N GLY A 48 -7.05 -2.04 9.87
CA GLY A 48 -6.17 -3.21 9.97
C GLY A 48 -6.79 -4.45 10.62
N ASP A 49 -8.03 -4.40 11.11
CA ASP A 49 -8.72 -5.59 11.60
C ASP A 49 -9.04 -6.54 10.45
N VAL A 50 -8.75 -7.83 10.66
CA VAL A 50 -9.05 -8.89 9.69
C VAL A 50 -10.54 -9.21 9.75
N VAL A 51 -11.22 -9.04 8.62
CA VAL A 51 -12.63 -9.40 8.44
C VAL A 51 -12.78 -10.91 8.32
N TRP A 52 -11.95 -11.52 7.47
CA TRP A 52 -11.79 -12.97 7.37
C TRP A 52 -10.48 -13.33 6.68
N TRP A 53 -10.12 -14.62 6.72
CA TRP A 53 -8.89 -15.11 6.10
C TRP A 53 -9.04 -16.52 5.53
N ARG A 54 -8.10 -16.95 4.68
CA ARG A 54 -7.97 -18.33 4.21
C ARG A 54 -6.49 -18.72 4.14
N PRO A 55 -6.13 -19.99 4.42
CA PRO A 55 -4.80 -20.47 4.12
C PRO A 55 -4.60 -20.50 2.60
N LEU A 56 -3.39 -20.16 2.17
CA LEU A 56 -2.94 -20.34 0.79
C LEU A 56 -2.13 -21.63 0.68
N PRO A 57 -2.05 -22.23 -0.52
CA PRO A 57 -1.10 -23.31 -0.79
C PRO A 57 0.33 -22.92 -0.40
N ASP A 58 1.18 -23.91 -0.15
CA ASP A 58 2.57 -23.67 0.26
C ASP A 58 3.28 -22.68 -0.68
N GLN A 59 3.94 -21.68 -0.10
CA GLN A 59 4.60 -20.60 -0.83
C GLN A 59 6.12 -20.83 -0.85
N SER A 60 6.56 -22.07 -1.07
CA SER A 60 7.96 -22.49 -1.13
C SER A 60 8.78 -22.03 0.09
N GLY A 61 8.48 -22.62 1.26
CA GLY A 61 9.18 -22.29 2.51
C GLY A 61 8.52 -21.17 3.32
N ALA A 62 7.31 -20.77 2.96
CA ALA A 62 6.49 -19.84 3.73
C ALA A 62 5.03 -20.32 3.82
N ARG A 63 4.42 -20.14 4.99
CA ARG A 63 2.97 -20.23 5.17
C ARG A 63 2.34 -18.99 4.54
N GLY A 64 1.35 -19.17 3.69
CA GLY A 64 0.61 -18.07 3.06
C GLY A 64 -0.81 -17.96 3.61
N TYR A 65 -1.29 -16.73 3.73
CA TYR A 65 -2.65 -16.40 4.14
C TYR A 65 -3.22 -15.36 3.20
N LEU A 66 -4.40 -15.63 2.65
CA LEU A 66 -5.23 -14.62 1.99
C LEU A 66 -6.06 -13.95 3.09
N VAL A 67 -6.01 -12.63 3.14
CA VAL A 67 -6.70 -11.84 4.17
C VAL A 67 -7.62 -10.83 3.49
N LEU A 68 -8.78 -10.61 4.09
CA LEU A 68 -9.61 -9.43 3.85
C LEU A 68 -9.57 -8.60 5.13
N TYR A 69 -9.18 -7.34 5.05
CA TYR A 69 -8.99 -6.48 6.21
C TYR A 69 -9.64 -5.10 6.02
N ARG A 70 -9.98 -4.45 7.12
CA ARG A 70 -10.54 -3.08 7.13
C ARG A 70 -9.44 -2.07 6.86
N SER A 71 -9.72 -1.06 6.03
CA SER A 71 -8.85 0.10 5.82
C SER A 71 -9.70 1.34 5.51
N ARG A 72 -9.07 2.40 4.98
CA ARG A 72 -9.72 3.66 4.62
C ARG A 72 -9.43 4.11 3.20
N SER A 73 -10.47 4.58 2.51
CA SER A 73 -10.33 5.25 1.23
C SER A 73 -9.57 6.58 1.35
N ALA A 74 -9.34 7.24 0.22
CA ALA A 74 -8.76 8.59 0.17
C ALA A 74 -9.63 9.65 0.89
N THR A 75 -10.93 9.40 1.04
CA THR A 75 -11.89 10.28 1.72
C THR A 75 -12.23 9.82 3.14
N ASP A 76 -11.40 8.96 3.73
CA ASP A 76 -11.57 8.36 5.08
C ASP A 76 -12.79 7.44 5.25
N ALA A 77 -13.45 7.04 4.16
CA ALA A 77 -14.54 6.08 4.25
C ALA A 77 -13.98 4.68 4.60
N PRO A 78 -14.64 3.91 5.49
CA PRO A 78 -14.24 2.54 5.75
C PRO A 78 -14.40 1.66 4.52
N ILE A 79 -13.34 0.93 4.17
CA ILE A 79 -13.30 -0.01 3.04
C ILE A 79 -12.78 -1.38 3.48
N ALA A 80 -13.06 -2.41 2.67
CA ALA A 80 -12.43 -3.72 2.80
C ALA A 80 -11.39 -3.88 1.69
N VAL A 81 -10.23 -4.44 2.03
CA VAL A 81 -9.11 -4.64 1.10
C VAL A 81 -8.62 -6.06 1.25
N SER A 82 -8.36 -6.73 0.14
CA SER A 82 -7.72 -8.04 0.13
C SER A 82 -6.19 -7.92 0.10
N GLY A 83 -5.52 -8.99 0.49
CA GLY A 83 -4.07 -9.04 0.48
C GLY A 83 -3.53 -10.40 0.89
N ARG A 84 -2.20 -10.51 0.91
CA ARG A 84 -1.49 -11.73 1.32
C ARG A 84 -0.61 -11.47 2.53
N VAL A 85 -0.55 -12.43 3.44
CA VAL A 85 0.45 -12.47 4.52
C VAL A 85 1.27 -13.74 4.34
N LEU A 86 2.57 -13.57 4.19
CA LEU A 86 3.54 -14.65 3.96
C LEU A 86 4.51 -14.72 5.13
N VAL A 87 4.61 -15.88 5.76
CA VAL A 87 5.43 -16.08 6.96
C VAL A 87 6.39 -17.25 6.73
N PRO A 88 7.72 -17.03 6.72
CA PRO A 88 8.69 -18.12 6.58
C PRO A 88 8.45 -19.23 7.61
N THR A 89 8.53 -20.49 7.18
CA THR A 89 8.31 -21.66 8.04
C THR A 89 9.45 -21.85 9.04
N ALA A 90 10.66 -21.43 8.67
CA ALA A 90 11.81 -21.41 9.58
C ALA A 90 11.52 -20.50 10.78
N PRO A 91 11.89 -20.91 12.01
CA PRO A 91 11.82 -20.03 13.19
C PRO A 91 12.61 -18.74 12.99
N TRP A 92 12.15 -17.64 13.58
CA TRP A 92 12.89 -16.39 13.57
C TRP A 92 14.07 -16.50 14.55
N ALA A 93 15.29 -16.29 14.06
CA ALA A 93 16.51 -16.41 14.86
C ALA A 93 17.05 -15.07 15.38
N GLY A 94 16.47 -13.94 14.97
CA GLY A 94 16.86 -12.62 15.46
C GLY A 94 16.26 -12.29 16.82
N ALA A 95 16.70 -11.16 17.39
CA ALA A 95 16.14 -10.67 18.66
C ALA A 95 14.73 -10.08 18.46
N GLY A 96 13.89 -10.22 19.49
CA GLY A 96 12.55 -9.63 19.51
C GLY A 96 11.57 -10.23 18.49
N PRO A 97 10.45 -9.54 18.21
CA PRO A 97 9.49 -9.96 17.21
C PRO A 97 10.10 -10.08 15.81
N ARG A 98 9.59 -11.01 15.00
CA ARG A 98 9.97 -11.16 13.59
C ARG A 98 9.66 -9.86 12.83
N PRO A 99 10.60 -9.29 12.07
CA PRO A 99 10.33 -8.14 11.21
C PRO A 99 9.27 -8.42 10.16
N ILE A 100 8.49 -7.39 9.83
CA ILE A 100 7.47 -7.43 8.77
C ILE A 100 7.84 -6.39 7.70
N VAL A 101 7.86 -6.80 6.44
CA VAL A 101 7.86 -5.87 5.31
C VAL A 101 6.44 -5.80 4.76
N SER A 102 5.81 -4.63 4.86
CA SER A 102 4.56 -4.37 4.14
C SER A 102 4.91 -3.85 2.75
N VAL A 103 4.65 -4.70 1.76
CA VAL A 103 4.95 -4.47 0.35
C VAL A 103 3.76 -3.81 -0.31
N ALA A 104 3.99 -2.58 -0.75
CA ALA A 104 3.14 -1.86 -1.67
C ALA A 104 3.38 -2.42 -3.07
N SER A 105 2.37 -3.07 -3.66
CA SER A 105 2.49 -3.67 -4.99
C SER A 105 2.68 -2.61 -6.08
N GLY A 106 3.50 -2.93 -7.06
CA GLY A 106 3.54 -2.22 -8.34
C GLY A 106 2.25 -2.41 -9.14
N THR A 107 2.15 -1.73 -10.27
CA THR A 107 0.93 -1.72 -11.09
C THR A 107 0.55 -3.10 -11.57
N ARG A 108 -0.70 -3.48 -11.30
CA ARG A 108 -1.34 -4.69 -11.83
C ARG A 108 -2.46 -4.41 -12.82
N GLY A 109 -2.99 -3.19 -12.81
CA GLY A 109 -4.15 -2.77 -13.60
C GLY A 109 -5.23 -2.20 -12.69
N ILE A 110 -6.46 -2.15 -13.19
CA ILE A 110 -7.63 -1.63 -12.46
C ILE A 110 -8.72 -2.69 -12.25
N GLY A 111 -8.62 -3.81 -12.96
CA GLY A 111 -9.59 -4.91 -12.90
C GLY A 111 -9.37 -5.86 -11.73
N ASP A 112 -10.46 -6.40 -11.17
CA ASP A 112 -10.38 -7.28 -10.01
C ASP A 112 -9.57 -8.55 -10.24
N ARG A 113 -9.47 -9.01 -11.49
CA ARG A 113 -8.75 -10.25 -11.84
C ARG A 113 -7.23 -10.14 -11.74
N CYS A 114 -6.67 -8.92 -11.73
CA CYS A 114 -5.23 -8.69 -11.60
C CYS A 114 -4.78 -8.33 -10.20
N ALA A 115 -5.67 -8.35 -9.20
CA ALA A 115 -5.29 -8.14 -7.82
C ALA A 115 -4.09 -9.03 -7.42
N PRO A 116 -3.05 -8.48 -6.76
CA PRO A 116 -1.85 -9.22 -6.35
C PRO A 116 -2.13 -10.54 -5.61
N SER A 117 -3.23 -10.60 -4.84
CA SER A 117 -3.63 -11.79 -4.10
C SER A 117 -4.34 -12.87 -4.94
N LYS A 118 -4.84 -12.54 -6.14
CA LYS A 118 -5.44 -13.49 -7.09
C LYS A 118 -4.38 -14.19 -7.95
N PHE A 119 -3.40 -14.83 -7.32
CA PHE A 119 -2.46 -15.82 -7.90
C PHE A 119 -2.06 -15.66 -9.39
N GLN A 120 -1.83 -14.43 -9.86
CA GLN A 120 -1.22 -14.15 -11.15
C GLN A 120 0.31 -14.25 -11.05
N PRO A 121 1.04 -14.39 -12.17
CA PRO A 121 2.50 -14.26 -12.18
C PRO A 121 2.93 -12.93 -11.52
N ASP A 122 3.54 -13.04 -10.35
CA ASP A 122 3.97 -11.89 -9.57
C ASP A 122 5.40 -11.51 -9.97
N TYR A 123 5.53 -10.52 -10.87
CA TYR A 123 6.84 -10.05 -11.36
C TYR A 123 7.75 -9.47 -10.26
N GLU A 124 7.19 -9.03 -9.12
CA GLU A 124 7.96 -8.49 -8.00
C GLU A 124 8.45 -9.61 -7.07
N LYS A 125 7.77 -10.76 -7.07
CA LYS A 125 8.00 -11.82 -6.09
C LYS A 125 9.43 -12.36 -6.10
N PRO A 126 10.02 -12.76 -7.25
CA PRO A 126 11.38 -13.29 -7.28
C PRO A 126 12.43 -12.29 -6.82
N LEU A 127 12.20 -10.99 -7.06
CA LEU A 127 13.18 -9.93 -6.81
C LEU A 127 13.10 -9.39 -5.38
N PHE A 128 11.88 -9.18 -4.87
CA PHE A 128 11.66 -8.58 -3.55
C PHE A 128 11.12 -9.58 -2.54
N VAL A 129 9.95 -10.18 -2.81
CA VAL A 129 9.24 -10.99 -1.82
C VAL A 129 10.06 -12.21 -1.39
N ASP A 130 10.60 -12.97 -2.34
CA ASP A 130 11.41 -14.16 -2.05
C ASP A 130 12.72 -13.80 -1.36
N ALA A 131 13.34 -12.69 -1.77
CA ALA A 131 14.54 -12.18 -1.12
C ALA A 131 14.25 -11.78 0.35
N MET A 132 13.12 -11.12 0.63
CA MET A 132 12.69 -10.77 1.99
C MET A 132 12.36 -12.01 2.83
N LEU A 133 11.62 -12.98 2.26
CA LEU A 133 11.32 -14.24 2.93
C LEU A 133 12.59 -15.04 3.25
N SER A 134 13.58 -15.04 2.35
CA SER A 134 14.88 -15.70 2.57
C SER A 134 15.69 -15.10 3.72
N ARG A 135 15.44 -13.83 4.07
CA ARG A 135 16.01 -13.18 5.27
C ARG A 135 15.26 -13.54 6.56
N GLY A 136 14.20 -14.34 6.47
CA GLY A 136 13.37 -14.73 7.61
C GLY A 136 12.31 -13.69 8.01
N TRP A 137 12.14 -12.63 7.22
CA TRP A 137 11.13 -11.61 7.46
C TRP A 137 9.76 -12.09 6.98
N ALA A 138 8.70 -11.66 7.67
CA ALA A 138 7.36 -11.82 7.13
C ALA A 138 7.05 -10.74 6.10
N VAL A 139 6.18 -11.04 5.15
CA VAL A 139 5.79 -10.11 4.09
C VAL A 139 4.27 -9.98 4.09
N ALA A 140 3.76 -8.75 4.20
CA ALA A 140 2.35 -8.43 3.98
C ALA A 140 2.24 -7.70 2.64
N ILE A 141 1.30 -8.10 1.76
CA ILE A 141 1.14 -7.54 0.42
C ILE A 141 -0.30 -7.06 0.31
N THR A 142 -0.49 -5.77 0.04
CA THR A 142 -1.82 -5.19 -0.19
C THR A 142 -2.24 -5.35 -1.64
N ASP A 143 -3.53 -5.55 -1.89
CA ASP A 143 -4.08 -5.39 -3.23
C ASP A 143 -4.43 -3.94 -3.57
N TYR A 144 -4.59 -3.06 -2.56
CA TYR A 144 -5.19 -1.73 -2.63
C TYR A 144 -6.73 -1.71 -2.70
N GLU A 145 -7.30 -0.54 -2.44
CA GLU A 145 -8.73 -0.27 -2.58
C GLU A 145 -9.21 -0.58 -4.00
N GLY A 146 -10.34 -1.28 -4.11
CA GLY A 146 -11.02 -1.52 -5.39
C GLY A 146 -10.26 -2.43 -6.35
N LEU A 147 -9.18 -3.09 -5.91
CA LEU A 147 -8.45 -4.06 -6.70
C LEU A 147 -8.65 -5.45 -6.11
N GLY A 148 -9.57 -6.21 -6.70
CA GLY A 148 -9.96 -7.53 -6.24
C GLY A 148 -11.29 -7.50 -5.49
N THR A 149 -11.53 -6.45 -4.70
CA THR A 149 -12.74 -6.17 -3.94
C THR A 149 -13.67 -5.18 -4.67
N PRO A 150 -14.99 -5.15 -4.39
CA PRO A 150 -15.94 -4.28 -5.08
C PRO A 150 -15.53 -2.80 -5.15
N GLY A 151 -15.77 -2.20 -6.31
CA GLY A 151 -15.34 -0.84 -6.65
C GLY A 151 -14.39 -0.87 -7.85
N LEU A 152 -13.96 0.30 -8.29
CA LEU A 152 -12.87 0.41 -9.26
C LEU A 152 -11.59 0.76 -8.50
N HIS A 153 -10.47 0.15 -8.86
CA HIS A 153 -9.22 0.44 -8.18
C HIS A 153 -8.84 1.92 -8.29
N THR A 154 -8.57 2.54 -7.14
CA THR A 154 -8.17 3.95 -7.01
C THR A 154 -6.69 4.12 -7.32
N TYR A 155 -6.30 3.75 -8.55
CA TYR A 155 -4.91 3.72 -9.02
C TYR A 155 -4.18 5.04 -8.77
N VAL A 156 -2.99 4.94 -8.15
CA VAL A 156 -2.08 6.04 -7.76
C VAL A 156 -2.69 7.09 -6.80
N VAL A 157 -3.82 6.78 -6.16
CA VAL A 157 -4.42 7.67 -5.16
C VAL A 157 -3.73 7.45 -3.82
N GLY A 158 -2.71 8.28 -3.59
CA GLY A 158 -1.71 8.11 -2.54
C GLY A 158 -2.25 7.93 -1.13
N ARG A 159 -3.29 8.69 -0.75
CA ARG A 159 -3.86 8.54 0.61
C ARG A 159 -4.48 7.17 0.83
N SER A 160 -5.19 6.64 -0.17
CA SER A 160 -5.75 5.29 -0.12
C SER A 160 -4.64 4.24 -0.11
N GLU A 161 -3.67 4.35 -1.03
CA GLU A 161 -2.52 3.43 -1.08
C GLU A 161 -1.77 3.37 0.25
N GLY A 162 -1.46 4.53 0.84
CA GLY A 162 -0.77 4.60 2.11
C GLY A 162 -1.54 3.98 3.27
N HIS A 163 -2.86 4.22 3.38
CA HIS A 163 -3.70 3.55 4.39
C HIS A 163 -3.67 2.03 4.24
N THR A 164 -3.89 1.52 3.03
CA THR A 164 -3.95 0.07 2.79
C THR A 164 -2.59 -0.62 3.02
N VAL A 165 -1.47 0.01 2.67
CA VAL A 165 -0.12 -0.51 2.96
C VAL A 165 0.15 -0.58 4.46
N ILE A 166 -0.26 0.45 5.21
CA ILE A 166 -0.14 0.46 6.68
C ILE A 166 -1.02 -0.63 7.30
N ASP A 167 -2.28 -0.72 6.85
CA ASP A 167 -3.26 -1.62 7.41
C ASP A 167 -3.00 -3.09 7.04
N ALA A 168 -2.34 -3.37 5.92
CA ALA A 168 -1.82 -4.71 5.62
C ALA A 168 -0.80 -5.18 6.68
N ALA A 169 0.05 -4.28 7.17
CA ALA A 169 1.01 -4.59 8.24
C ALA A 169 0.28 -4.87 9.57
N ARG A 170 -0.75 -4.07 9.89
CA ARG A 170 -1.62 -4.31 11.05
C ARG A 170 -2.32 -5.66 10.94
N ALA A 171 -2.96 -5.95 9.80
CA ALA A 171 -3.66 -7.20 9.53
C ALA A 171 -2.75 -8.42 9.71
N ALA A 172 -1.48 -8.33 9.29
CA ALA A 172 -0.51 -9.41 9.49
C ALA A 172 -0.29 -9.74 10.98
N THR A 173 -0.25 -8.73 11.85
CA THR A 173 -0.10 -8.93 13.31
C THR A 173 -1.40 -9.23 14.04
N ARG A 174 -2.55 -8.90 13.43
CA ARG A 174 -3.89 -9.14 13.97
C ARG A 174 -4.52 -10.45 13.48
N LEU A 175 -3.78 -11.24 12.69
CA LEU A 175 -4.16 -12.60 12.32
C LEU A 175 -3.43 -13.61 13.23
N PRO A 176 -4.10 -14.24 14.22
CA PRO A 176 -3.48 -15.24 15.08
C PRO A 176 -2.84 -16.40 14.30
N ALA A 177 -3.48 -16.86 13.22
CA ALA A 177 -2.94 -17.91 12.36
C ALA A 177 -1.56 -17.59 11.75
N ALA A 178 -1.24 -16.32 11.53
CA ALA A 178 0.08 -15.91 11.02
C ALA A 178 1.19 -16.11 12.07
N GLY A 179 0.85 -16.04 13.37
CA GLY A 179 1.80 -16.18 14.47
C GLY A 179 2.81 -15.02 14.54
N LEU A 180 2.43 -13.84 14.08
CA LEU A 180 3.26 -12.62 14.11
C LEU A 180 2.86 -11.76 15.32
N ALA A 181 3.85 -11.33 16.09
CA ALA A 181 3.62 -10.45 17.24
C ALA A 181 3.57 -8.97 16.81
N ALA A 182 2.65 -8.21 17.42
CA ALA A 182 2.63 -6.76 17.31
C ALA A 182 3.84 -6.11 18.03
N GLY A 183 4.11 -4.84 17.74
CA GLY A 183 5.21 -4.07 18.35
C GLY A 183 6.61 -4.37 17.80
N GLY A 184 6.72 -5.31 16.84
CA GLY A 184 7.93 -5.57 16.08
C GLY A 184 8.29 -4.47 15.08
N PRO A 185 9.52 -4.50 14.52
CA PRO A 185 9.92 -3.56 13.49
C PRO A 185 9.20 -3.85 12.17
N ILE A 186 8.70 -2.79 11.53
CA ILE A 186 7.99 -2.83 10.25
C ILE A 186 8.77 -2.00 9.23
N ALA A 187 8.80 -2.43 7.98
CA ALA A 187 9.24 -1.60 6.87
C ALA A 187 8.15 -1.48 5.80
N PHE A 188 8.13 -0.35 5.10
CA PHE A 188 7.32 -0.17 3.89
C PHE A 188 8.23 -0.27 2.66
N SER A 189 7.85 -1.07 1.67
CA SER A 189 8.66 -1.28 0.47
C SER A 189 7.80 -1.32 -0.77
N GLY A 190 8.24 -0.68 -1.85
CA GLY A 190 7.60 -0.84 -3.16
C GLY A 190 8.34 -0.14 -4.29
N TYR A 191 7.90 -0.43 -5.52
CA TYR A 191 8.47 0.10 -6.75
C TYR A 191 7.38 0.58 -7.72
N SER A 192 7.66 1.61 -8.52
CA SER A 192 6.68 2.23 -9.42
C SER A 192 5.46 2.77 -8.63
N GLN A 193 4.23 2.39 -8.97
CA GLN A 193 3.05 2.62 -8.11
C GLN A 193 3.33 2.23 -6.64
N GLY A 194 3.93 1.07 -6.41
CA GLY A 194 4.29 0.61 -5.07
C GLY A 194 5.31 1.51 -4.38
N GLY A 195 6.18 2.18 -5.14
CA GLY A 195 7.07 3.20 -4.60
C GLY A 195 6.29 4.39 -4.06
N GLY A 196 5.26 4.82 -4.79
CA GLY A 196 4.27 5.81 -4.35
C GLY A 196 3.57 5.36 -3.07
N GLY A 197 2.98 4.17 -3.07
CA GLY A 197 2.29 3.61 -1.90
C GLY A 197 3.17 3.46 -0.67
N ALA A 198 4.42 3.01 -0.81
CA ALA A 198 5.38 2.89 0.29
C ALA A 198 5.80 4.25 0.86
N ALA A 199 6.00 5.25 -0.01
CA ALA A 199 6.29 6.62 0.42
C ALA A 199 5.08 7.25 1.13
N TRP A 200 3.87 7.09 0.60
CA TRP A 200 2.63 7.55 1.24
C TRP A 200 2.38 6.88 2.59
N ALA A 201 2.61 5.58 2.71
CA ALA A 201 2.57 4.88 3.99
C ALA A 201 3.58 5.50 4.99
N GLY A 202 4.78 5.84 4.52
CA GLY A 202 5.79 6.54 5.32
C GLY A 202 5.35 7.92 5.80
N GLU A 203 4.73 8.72 4.94
CA GLU A 203 4.22 10.06 5.26
C GLU A 203 3.03 10.01 6.24
N LEU A 204 2.16 9.00 6.09
CA LEU A 204 0.93 8.88 6.88
C LEU A 204 1.15 8.17 8.22
N ALA A 205 2.13 7.28 8.33
CA ALA A 205 2.35 6.47 9.54
C ALA A 205 2.42 7.30 10.84
N PRO A 206 3.11 8.46 10.92
CA PRO A 206 3.16 9.26 12.14
C PRO A 206 1.80 9.73 12.67
N SER A 207 0.80 9.92 11.80
CA SER A 207 -0.55 10.38 12.17
C SER A 207 -1.60 9.27 12.16
N TYR A 208 -1.47 8.31 11.25
CA TYR A 208 -2.47 7.25 11.02
C TYR A 208 -2.19 5.98 11.81
N ALA A 209 -0.91 5.68 12.04
CA ALA A 209 -0.47 4.48 12.74
C ALA A 209 0.76 4.74 13.64
N PRO A 210 0.66 5.67 14.60
CA PRO A 210 1.77 6.04 15.47
C PRO A 210 2.25 4.89 16.36
N GLU A 211 1.46 3.83 16.51
CA GLU A 211 1.82 2.62 17.25
C GLU A 211 2.77 1.69 16.49
N LEU A 212 2.96 1.88 15.19
CA LEU A 212 3.86 1.05 14.39
C LEU A 212 5.31 1.53 14.50
N THR A 213 6.20 0.60 14.81
CA THR A 213 7.65 0.84 14.80
C THR A 213 8.18 0.74 13.37
N VAL A 214 8.05 1.83 12.59
CA VAL A 214 8.55 1.88 11.22
C VAL A 214 10.08 2.03 11.23
N ALA A 215 10.78 0.94 10.93
CA ALA A 215 12.24 0.87 10.92
C ALA A 215 12.85 1.50 9.65
N GLY A 216 12.14 1.47 8.53
CA GLY A 216 12.60 2.08 7.29
C GLY A 216 11.60 1.99 6.15
N ILE A 217 11.82 2.82 5.13
CA ILE A 217 11.02 2.88 3.92
C ILE A 217 11.94 2.70 2.72
N THR A 218 11.56 1.87 1.75
CA THR A 218 12.24 1.75 0.45
C THR A 218 11.24 2.04 -0.66
N ALA A 219 11.45 3.14 -1.39
CA ALA A 219 10.55 3.58 -2.45
C ALA A 219 11.35 3.85 -3.73
N GLY A 220 11.05 3.08 -4.77
CA GLY A 220 11.74 3.14 -6.05
C GLY A 220 10.84 3.55 -7.20
N GLY A 221 11.38 4.22 -8.21
CA GLY A 221 10.59 4.62 -9.40
C GLY A 221 9.35 5.42 -9.00
N THR A 222 9.45 6.25 -7.96
CA THR A 222 8.29 6.74 -7.20
C THR A 222 7.55 7.84 -7.98
N PRO A 223 6.24 7.72 -8.26
CA PRO A 223 5.43 8.80 -8.82
C PRO A 223 5.07 9.80 -7.72
N ALA A 224 5.98 10.71 -7.37
CA ALA A 224 5.80 11.68 -6.29
C ALA A 224 4.98 12.91 -6.68
N ASP A 225 4.96 13.24 -7.97
CA ASP A 225 4.18 14.36 -8.53
C ASP A 225 3.43 13.88 -9.78
N LEU A 226 2.14 13.58 -9.60
CA LEU A 226 1.30 13.03 -10.65
C LEU A 226 1.06 14.01 -11.81
N ASP A 227 1.14 15.32 -11.59
CA ASP A 227 1.01 16.31 -12.67
C ASP A 227 2.25 16.29 -13.59
N VAL A 228 3.44 16.18 -13.01
CA VAL A 228 4.69 15.99 -13.79
C VAL A 228 4.69 14.65 -14.52
N VAL A 229 4.29 13.57 -13.85
CA VAL A 229 4.21 12.23 -14.46
C VAL A 229 3.20 12.23 -15.61
N ALA A 230 1.99 12.77 -15.41
CA ALA A 230 0.97 12.83 -16.47
C ALA A 230 1.49 13.56 -17.72
N LYS A 231 2.13 14.73 -17.55
CA LYS A 231 2.71 15.47 -18.68
C LYS A 231 3.80 14.70 -19.42
N SER A 232 4.56 13.86 -18.71
CA SER A 232 5.60 13.02 -19.33
C SER A 232 5.03 11.80 -20.07
N LEU A 233 3.89 11.27 -19.61
CA LEU A 233 3.26 10.10 -20.22
C LEU A 233 2.47 10.45 -21.49
N ASP A 234 1.98 11.68 -21.62
CA ASP A 234 1.25 12.15 -22.81
C ASP A 234 2.15 12.13 -24.06
N GLY A 235 1.82 11.28 -25.04
CA GLY A 235 2.66 11.00 -26.21
C GLY A 235 3.82 10.03 -25.98
N GLY A 236 4.01 9.54 -24.75
CA GLY A 236 5.08 8.63 -24.37
C GLY A 236 4.72 7.15 -24.53
N ILE A 237 5.72 6.28 -24.41
CA ILE A 237 5.51 4.82 -24.44
C ILE A 237 4.58 4.34 -23.30
N GLY A 238 4.56 5.06 -22.18
CA GLY A 238 3.72 4.78 -21.02
C GLY A 238 2.33 5.43 -21.03
N PHE A 239 1.86 5.99 -22.15
CA PHE A 239 0.59 6.74 -22.19
C PHE A 239 -0.62 6.00 -21.56
N GLY A 240 -0.68 4.67 -21.69
CA GLY A 240 -1.74 3.88 -21.05
C GLY A 240 -1.81 4.02 -19.51
N PHE A 241 -0.69 4.31 -18.84
CA PHE A 241 -0.69 4.62 -17.40
C PHE A 241 -1.41 5.94 -17.09
N LEU A 242 -1.34 6.94 -17.97
CA LEU A 242 -2.08 8.19 -17.81
C LEU A 242 -3.59 7.95 -17.87
N LEU A 243 -4.04 7.11 -18.81
CA LEU A 243 -5.45 6.73 -18.92
C LEU A 243 -5.90 5.95 -17.68
N LEU A 244 -5.06 5.04 -17.19
CA LEU A 244 -5.32 4.29 -15.96
C LEU A 244 -5.42 5.21 -14.72
N SER A 245 -4.52 6.19 -14.60
CA SER A 245 -4.55 7.21 -13.54
C SER A 245 -5.80 8.08 -13.60
N ALA A 246 -6.28 8.44 -14.80
CA ALA A 246 -7.52 9.19 -14.94
C ALA A 246 -8.72 8.39 -14.41
N LEU A 247 -8.81 7.10 -14.72
CA LEU A 247 -9.85 6.21 -14.19
C LEU A 247 -9.76 6.06 -12.67
N GLY A 248 -8.56 5.85 -12.14
CA GLY A 248 -8.33 5.68 -10.70
C GLY A 248 -8.65 6.94 -9.88
N LEU A 249 -8.28 8.11 -10.40
CA LEU A 249 -8.63 9.40 -9.76
C LEU A 249 -10.14 9.64 -9.77
N ASP A 250 -10.82 9.38 -10.89
CA ASP A 250 -12.28 9.54 -10.98
C ASP A 250 -13.02 8.57 -10.05
N ALA A 251 -12.52 7.34 -9.90
CA ALA A 251 -13.04 6.36 -8.95
C ALA A 251 -12.93 6.83 -7.49
N ALA A 252 -11.81 7.45 -7.10
CA ALA A 252 -11.61 7.96 -5.75
C ALA A 252 -12.36 9.27 -5.47
N TYR A 253 -12.55 10.08 -6.51
CA TYR A 253 -13.09 11.42 -6.44
C TYR A 253 -14.20 11.59 -7.49
N PRO A 254 -15.41 11.06 -7.25
CA PRO A 254 -16.50 11.05 -8.25
C PRO A 254 -16.92 12.43 -8.72
N GLU A 255 -16.60 13.48 -7.95
CA GLU A 255 -16.83 14.83 -8.42
C GLU A 255 -16.01 15.14 -9.68
N LEU A 256 -14.83 14.54 -9.90
CA LEU A 256 -13.99 14.83 -11.07
C LEU A 256 -14.73 14.65 -12.40
N ASP A 257 -15.72 13.75 -12.44
CA ASP A 257 -16.63 13.52 -13.56
C ASP A 257 -15.88 13.39 -14.87
N LEU A 258 -14.92 12.45 -14.90
CA LEU A 258 -14.13 12.14 -16.09
C LEU A 258 -15.00 11.99 -17.35
N PRO A 259 -16.17 11.29 -17.32
CA PRO A 259 -17.04 11.15 -18.49
C PRO A 259 -17.44 12.47 -19.18
N ALA A 260 -17.54 13.58 -18.45
CA ALA A 260 -17.87 14.89 -19.01
C ALA A 260 -16.77 15.46 -19.93
N TYR A 261 -15.52 14.98 -19.80
CA TYR A 261 -14.38 15.41 -20.61
C TYR A 261 -14.14 14.51 -21.83
N LEU A 262 -14.79 13.35 -21.90
CA LEU A 262 -14.47 12.33 -22.90
C LEU A 262 -15.14 12.62 -24.24
N ASN A 263 -14.42 12.33 -25.33
CA ASN A 263 -15.02 12.16 -26.65
C ASN A 263 -15.57 10.72 -26.79
N ASP A 264 -16.06 10.34 -27.98
CA ASP A 264 -16.63 9.00 -28.18
C ASP A 264 -15.61 7.87 -27.91
N ARG A 265 -14.35 8.05 -28.36
CA ARG A 265 -13.27 7.09 -28.10
C ARG A 265 -12.97 6.98 -26.61
N GLY A 266 -12.93 8.10 -25.90
CA GLY A 266 -12.79 8.14 -24.44
C GLY A 266 -13.93 7.43 -23.73
N ARG A 267 -15.19 7.67 -24.11
CA ARG A 267 -16.36 7.00 -23.53
C ARG A 267 -16.34 5.50 -23.77
N THR A 268 -15.92 5.05 -24.95
CA THR A 268 -15.72 3.62 -25.20
C THR A 268 -14.67 3.06 -24.25
N LEU A 269 -13.50 3.69 -24.13
CA LEU A 269 -12.45 3.26 -23.20
C LEU A 269 -12.97 3.20 -21.75
N TYR A 270 -13.66 4.25 -21.30
CA TYR A 270 -14.20 4.34 -19.95
C TYR A 270 -15.19 3.22 -19.66
N THR A 271 -15.99 2.77 -20.62
CA THR A 271 -16.97 1.70 -20.39
C THR A 271 -16.38 0.29 -20.57
N THR A 272 -15.37 0.11 -21.44
CA THR A 272 -14.86 -1.23 -21.78
C THR A 272 -13.58 -1.62 -21.04
N GLN A 273 -12.82 -0.67 -20.50
CA GLN A 273 -11.52 -0.94 -19.87
C GLN A 273 -11.54 -0.96 -18.33
N GLN A 274 -12.72 -1.11 -17.73
CA GLN A 274 -12.89 -1.19 -16.27
C GLN A 274 -12.30 -2.49 -15.65
N ASP A 275 -11.99 -3.50 -16.47
CA ASP A 275 -11.33 -4.74 -16.03
C ASP A 275 -9.93 -4.92 -16.68
N ALA A 276 -9.26 -3.81 -16.99
CA ALA A 276 -7.95 -3.84 -17.64
C ALA A 276 -6.84 -4.25 -16.66
N CYS A 277 -5.95 -5.14 -17.12
CA CYS A 277 -4.72 -5.50 -16.43
C CYS A 277 -3.54 -4.68 -17.00
N VAL A 278 -2.40 -4.67 -16.30
CA VAL A 278 -1.26 -3.80 -16.63
C VAL A 278 -0.70 -4.04 -18.04
N ASP A 279 -0.82 -5.24 -18.60
CA ASP A 279 -0.43 -5.54 -19.99
C ASP A 279 -1.21 -4.71 -21.02
N ALA A 280 -2.47 -4.38 -20.74
CA ALA A 280 -3.31 -3.60 -21.64
C ALA A 280 -2.79 -2.18 -21.85
N VAL A 281 -2.02 -1.61 -20.90
CA VAL A 281 -1.54 -0.22 -21.00
C VAL A 281 -0.61 -0.01 -22.20
N PHE A 282 0.14 -1.04 -22.61
CA PHE A 282 1.08 -0.96 -23.72
C PHE A 282 0.40 -0.92 -25.09
N GLY A 283 -0.87 -1.34 -25.18
CA GLY A 283 -1.69 -1.16 -26.39
C GLY A 283 -2.02 0.31 -26.69
N TYR A 284 -1.75 1.22 -25.74
CA TYR A 284 -1.99 2.65 -25.85
C TYR A 284 -0.71 3.47 -26.03
N ALA A 285 0.45 2.84 -26.18
CA ALA A 285 1.74 3.53 -26.31
C ALA A 285 1.70 4.63 -27.38
N PHE A 286 2.33 5.77 -27.09
CA PHE A 286 2.42 6.94 -27.97
C PHE A 286 1.08 7.63 -28.30
N GLY A 287 -0.01 7.28 -27.62
CA GLY A 287 -1.27 8.02 -27.71
C GLY A 287 -1.20 9.38 -27.02
N HIS A 288 -2.18 10.24 -27.30
CA HIS A 288 -2.32 11.53 -26.66
C HIS A 288 -3.65 11.68 -25.92
N ILE A 289 -3.68 12.44 -24.82
CA ILE A 289 -4.91 12.66 -24.06
C ILE A 289 -6.01 13.34 -24.90
N ALA A 290 -5.59 14.16 -25.87
CA ALA A 290 -6.47 14.81 -26.84
C ALA A 290 -7.22 13.81 -27.75
N ASP A 291 -6.69 12.59 -27.93
CA ASP A 291 -7.37 11.55 -28.72
C ASP A 291 -8.62 11.00 -28.01
N TYR A 292 -8.73 11.18 -26.69
CA TYR A 292 -9.78 10.61 -25.84
C TYR A 292 -10.67 11.67 -25.19
N THR A 293 -10.32 12.95 -25.30
CA THR A 293 -11.02 14.04 -24.61
C THR A 293 -11.51 15.11 -25.57
N THR A 294 -12.61 15.78 -25.22
CA THR A 294 -13.09 17.03 -25.86
C THR A 294 -12.45 18.26 -25.21
N ALA A 295 -12.07 18.14 -23.94
CA ALA A 295 -11.30 19.12 -23.19
C ALA A 295 -10.34 18.39 -22.24
N ASN A 296 -9.10 18.85 -22.11
CA ASN A 296 -8.12 18.19 -21.26
C ASN A 296 -8.46 18.39 -19.77
N PRO A 297 -8.78 17.32 -19.00
CA PRO A 297 -9.14 17.43 -17.60
C PRO A 297 -8.00 18.01 -16.74
N LEU A 298 -6.74 17.74 -17.09
CA LEU A 298 -5.55 18.26 -16.39
C LEU A 298 -5.45 19.79 -16.46
N ALA A 299 -6.14 20.46 -17.39
CA ALA A 299 -6.18 21.91 -17.47
C ALA A 299 -7.18 22.55 -16.48
N THR A 300 -7.98 21.75 -15.77
CA THR A 300 -9.03 22.27 -14.88
C THR A 300 -8.56 22.39 -13.43
N ALA A 301 -9.06 23.41 -12.73
CA ALA A 301 -8.73 23.63 -11.31
C ALA A 301 -9.12 22.45 -10.41
N LYS A 302 -10.20 21.74 -10.76
CA LYS A 302 -10.73 20.62 -9.98
C LYS A 302 -9.78 19.42 -9.98
N TRP A 303 -9.29 19.03 -11.16
CA TRP A 303 -8.31 17.97 -11.30
C TRP A 303 -6.96 18.37 -10.69
N GLN A 304 -6.51 19.60 -10.93
CA GLN A 304 -5.27 20.12 -10.35
C GLN A 304 -5.31 20.13 -8.81
N ALA A 305 -6.46 20.39 -8.19
CA ALA A 305 -6.60 20.31 -6.74
C ALA A 305 -6.39 18.88 -6.20
N ARG A 306 -6.98 17.86 -6.84
CA ARG A 306 -6.81 16.46 -6.44
C ARG A 306 -5.41 15.90 -6.75
N LEU A 307 -4.78 16.36 -7.84
CA LEU A 307 -3.37 16.05 -8.11
C LEU A 307 -2.43 16.66 -7.05
N ALA A 308 -2.66 17.91 -6.65
CA ALA A 308 -1.90 18.56 -5.60
C ALA A 308 -2.10 17.88 -4.23
N GLU A 309 -3.30 17.40 -3.93
CA GLU A 309 -3.58 16.62 -2.71
C GLU A 309 -2.81 15.28 -2.68
N ASN A 310 -2.59 14.67 -3.85
CA ASN A 310 -1.86 13.41 -4.01
C ASN A 310 -0.36 13.60 -4.32
N LYS A 311 0.19 14.78 -4.05
CA LYS A 311 1.62 15.05 -4.17
C LYS A 311 2.37 14.69 -2.88
N LEU A 312 3.43 13.90 -3.01
CA LEU A 312 4.34 13.56 -1.91
C LEU A 312 5.28 14.73 -1.56
N GLY A 313 5.87 14.68 -0.37
CA GLY A 313 6.86 15.63 0.14
C GLY A 313 6.31 16.66 1.13
N ALA A 314 4.98 16.75 1.28
CA ALA A 314 4.35 17.70 2.19
C ALA A 314 4.36 17.23 3.66
N ARG A 315 4.50 15.92 3.90
CA ARG A 315 4.43 15.31 5.25
C ARG A 315 5.62 14.38 5.45
N PRO A 316 6.80 14.90 5.84
CA PRO A 316 8.02 14.10 5.87
C PRO A 316 7.87 12.87 6.79
N PRO A 317 8.28 11.67 6.32
CA PRO A 317 8.30 10.47 7.16
C PRO A 317 9.20 10.65 8.38
N LYS A 318 8.85 9.99 9.50
CA LYS A 318 9.74 9.92 10.68
C LYS A 318 10.82 8.84 10.56
N ALA A 319 10.59 7.83 9.74
CA ALA A 319 11.52 6.73 9.52
C ALA A 319 12.54 7.07 8.42
N PRO A 320 13.75 6.50 8.45
CA PRO A 320 14.72 6.64 7.37
C PRO A 320 14.20 6.11 6.02
N VAL A 321 14.54 6.80 4.93
CA VAL A 321 14.05 6.47 3.58
C VAL A 321 15.20 6.12 2.66
N PHE A 322 15.09 5.00 1.96
CA PHE A 322 15.87 4.73 0.75
C PHE A 322 15.01 5.07 -0.46
N LEU A 323 15.31 6.21 -1.08
CA LEU A 323 14.72 6.62 -2.35
C LEU A 323 15.65 6.20 -3.49
N PHE A 324 15.09 5.61 -4.53
CA PHE A 324 15.89 5.22 -5.69
C PHE A 324 15.17 5.31 -7.02
N HIS A 325 15.95 5.47 -8.09
CA HIS A 325 15.38 5.73 -9.41
C HIS A 325 16.33 5.35 -10.56
N GLY A 326 15.77 5.04 -11.72
CA GLY A 326 16.52 4.81 -12.96
C GLY A 326 16.94 6.12 -13.60
N SER A 327 18.18 6.22 -14.09
CA SER A 327 18.67 7.43 -14.74
C SER A 327 18.01 7.70 -16.11
N GLY A 328 17.51 6.64 -16.75
CA GLY A 328 16.83 6.69 -18.04
C GLY A 328 15.37 6.25 -17.96
N ASP A 329 14.73 6.45 -16.81
CA ASP A 329 13.33 6.09 -16.60
C ASP A 329 12.41 6.85 -17.58
N GLU A 330 11.77 6.08 -18.45
CA GLU A 330 10.92 6.51 -19.55
C GLU A 330 9.43 6.55 -19.20
N ILE A 331 9.06 6.10 -18.00
CA ILE A 331 7.68 6.06 -17.50
C ILE A 331 7.48 7.13 -16.41
N ILE A 332 8.39 7.18 -15.44
CA ILE A 332 8.30 8.08 -14.29
C ILE A 332 9.55 8.98 -14.27
N PRO A 333 9.41 10.29 -14.55
CA PRO A 333 10.56 11.18 -14.65
C PRO A 333 11.42 11.20 -13.39
N LEU A 334 12.74 11.09 -13.56
CA LEU A 334 13.72 11.20 -12.46
C LEU A 334 13.63 12.54 -11.71
N SER A 335 13.29 13.63 -12.42
CA SER A 335 13.29 14.99 -11.88
C SER A 335 12.31 15.19 -10.72
N GLN A 336 11.12 14.56 -10.78
CA GLN A 336 10.16 14.66 -9.69
C GLN A 336 10.61 13.86 -8.45
N ALA A 337 11.31 12.72 -8.64
CA ALA A 337 11.89 11.97 -7.53
C ALA A 337 13.07 12.71 -6.87
N GLN A 338 13.87 13.45 -7.65
CA GLN A 338 14.91 14.35 -7.12
C GLN A 338 14.31 15.51 -6.32
N THR A 339 13.13 16.00 -6.73
CA THR A 339 12.38 17.01 -5.97
C THR A 339 11.92 16.44 -4.62
N LEU A 340 11.33 15.24 -4.62
CA LEU A 340 10.94 14.55 -3.38
C LEU A 340 12.12 14.34 -2.43
N ARG A 341 13.26 13.85 -2.97
CA ARG A 341 14.51 13.72 -2.20
C ARG A 341 14.88 15.04 -1.53
N SER A 342 14.87 16.13 -2.30
CA SER A 342 15.26 17.46 -1.78
C SER A 342 14.33 17.93 -0.67
N GLN A 343 13.03 17.69 -0.80
CA GLN A 343 12.04 18.02 0.23
C GLN A 343 12.26 17.21 1.52
N TYR A 344 12.47 15.90 1.40
CA TYR A 344 12.77 15.05 2.56
C TYR A 344 14.09 15.43 3.22
N CYS A 345 15.14 15.72 2.45
CA CYS A 345 16.41 16.19 2.97
C CYS A 345 16.27 17.52 3.72
N ALA A 346 15.54 18.49 3.15
CA ALA A 346 15.28 19.78 3.79
C ALA A 346 14.47 19.63 5.09
N ALA A 347 13.64 18.60 5.19
CA ALA A 347 12.89 18.26 6.39
C ALA A 347 13.68 17.43 7.42
N GLY A 348 14.95 17.12 7.17
CA GLY A 348 15.82 16.36 8.08
C GLY A 348 15.55 14.85 8.10
N VAL A 349 14.82 14.32 7.12
CA VAL A 349 14.63 12.87 6.97
C VAL A 349 15.96 12.24 6.59
N PRO A 350 16.42 11.14 7.24
CA PRO A 350 17.61 10.42 6.81
C PRO A 350 17.35 9.73 5.46
N VAL A 351 17.70 10.39 4.36
CA VAL A 351 17.52 9.86 3.00
C VAL A 351 18.81 9.24 2.50
N THR A 352 18.77 7.94 2.19
CA THR A 352 19.70 7.32 1.23
C THR A 352 19.10 7.49 -0.17
N TRP A 353 19.87 8.03 -1.10
CA TRP A 353 19.50 8.18 -2.50
C TRP A 353 20.34 7.27 -3.39
N GLY A 354 19.68 6.43 -4.21
CA GLY A 354 20.31 5.58 -5.21
C GLY A 354 19.87 5.96 -6.63
N THR A 355 20.82 6.10 -7.56
CA THR A 355 20.51 6.23 -8.99
C THR A 355 21.16 5.08 -9.74
N TYR A 356 20.37 4.37 -10.53
CA TYR A 356 20.82 3.21 -11.29
C TYR A 356 20.87 3.55 -12.77
N LEU A 357 21.89 3.06 -13.47
CA LEU A 357 21.94 3.14 -14.92
C LEU A 357 20.95 2.12 -15.49
N GLY A 358 19.74 2.58 -15.81
CA GLY A 358 18.65 1.73 -16.27
C GLY A 358 17.40 2.53 -16.62
N GLU A 359 16.50 1.86 -17.33
CA GLU A 359 15.14 2.30 -17.61
C GLU A 359 14.18 1.84 -16.49
N HIS A 360 12.88 2.09 -16.62
CA HIS A 360 11.90 1.86 -15.55
C HIS A 360 11.87 0.40 -15.04
N VAL A 361 11.98 -0.61 -15.91
CA VAL A 361 11.87 -2.02 -15.56
C VAL A 361 13.18 -2.61 -15.04
N THR A 362 14.30 -2.38 -15.72
CA THR A 362 15.63 -2.90 -15.34
C THR A 362 16.09 -2.37 -13.99
N THR A 363 15.71 -1.14 -13.64
CA THR A 363 16.00 -0.55 -12.33
C THR A 363 15.41 -1.36 -11.18
N LEU A 364 14.25 -2.00 -11.36
CA LEU A 364 13.66 -2.92 -10.36
C LEU A 364 14.65 -4.04 -10.00
N ALA A 365 15.24 -4.68 -11.01
CA ALA A 365 16.18 -5.78 -10.81
C ALA A 365 17.52 -5.30 -10.24
N PHE A 366 18.06 -4.20 -10.76
CA PHE A 366 19.36 -3.67 -10.33
C PHE A 366 19.36 -3.18 -8.87
N SER A 367 18.21 -2.74 -8.37
CA SER A 367 18.07 -2.22 -7.01
C SER A 367 17.75 -3.29 -5.95
N ALA A 368 17.36 -4.50 -6.34
CA ALA A 368 16.82 -5.50 -5.41
C ALA A 368 17.78 -5.88 -4.28
N GLY A 369 19.07 -6.05 -4.58
CA GLY A 369 20.10 -6.34 -3.57
C GLY A 369 20.23 -5.21 -2.54
N ASP A 370 20.22 -3.96 -3.02
CA ASP A 370 20.40 -2.77 -2.19
C ASP A 370 19.16 -2.49 -1.33
N VAL A 371 17.96 -2.74 -1.85
CA VAL A 371 16.70 -2.67 -1.09
C VAL A 371 16.74 -3.63 0.10
N VAL A 372 17.07 -4.91 -0.15
CA VAL A 372 17.15 -5.92 0.91
C VAL A 372 18.31 -5.62 1.87
N GLY A 373 19.44 -5.14 1.37
CA GLY A 373 20.57 -4.70 2.20
C GLY A 373 20.20 -3.55 3.14
N TYR A 374 19.52 -2.52 2.61
CA TYR A 374 19.05 -1.38 3.37
C TYR A 374 18.07 -1.79 4.48
N LEU A 375 17.06 -2.61 4.15
CA LEU A 375 16.09 -3.10 5.14
C LEU A 375 16.75 -3.95 6.21
N ALA A 376 17.74 -4.76 5.86
CA ALA A 376 18.48 -5.56 6.84
C ALA A 376 19.22 -4.68 7.85
N ASP A 377 19.84 -3.58 7.39
CA ASP A 377 20.50 -2.62 8.27
C ASP A 377 19.50 -1.92 9.19
N ARG A 378 18.29 -1.59 8.70
CA ARG A 378 17.21 -1.01 9.51
C ARG A 378 16.69 -1.97 10.57
N PHE A 379 16.40 -3.21 10.20
CA PHE A 379 15.96 -4.24 11.15
C PHE A 379 17.04 -4.65 12.15
N ALA A 380 18.32 -4.49 11.81
CA ALA A 380 19.44 -4.67 12.74
C ALA A 380 19.71 -3.44 13.63
N GLY A 381 18.89 -2.38 13.53
CA GLY A 381 19.07 -1.15 14.33
C GLY A 381 20.32 -0.35 13.98
N LYS A 382 20.93 -0.57 12.81
CA LYS A 382 22.10 0.19 12.38
C LYS A 382 21.67 1.61 12.00
N PRO A 383 22.42 2.65 12.41
CA PRO A 383 22.14 4.03 12.05
C PRO A 383 21.94 4.21 10.54
N ALA A 384 20.92 4.98 10.16
CA ALA A 384 20.70 5.33 8.77
C ALA A 384 21.81 6.24 8.26
N ARG A 385 22.39 5.85 7.12
CA ARG A 385 23.24 6.75 6.34
C ARG A 385 22.33 7.69 5.58
N SER A 386 22.79 8.92 5.38
CA SER A 386 22.13 9.87 4.50
C SER A 386 23.16 10.47 3.54
N ASN A 387 22.73 10.69 2.30
CA ASN A 387 23.47 11.45 1.29
C ASN A 387 22.62 12.61 0.77
N CYS A 388 21.79 13.18 1.64
CA CYS A 388 21.54 14.62 1.59
C CYS A 388 22.90 15.35 1.69
#